data_AF-A0A852VVI1-F1
#
_entry.id   AF-A0A852VVI1-F1
#
_cell.length_a   1.000
_cell.length_b   1.000
_cell.length_c   1.000
_cell.angle_alpha   90.00
_cell.angle_beta   90.00
_cell.angle_gamma   90.00
#
_symmetry.space_group_name_H-M   'P 1'
#
loop_
_entity.id
_entity.type
_entity.pdbx_description
1 polymer ?
#
loop_
_entity_poly.entity_id
_entity_poly.type
_entity_poly.pdbx_seq_one_letter_code
_entity_poly.pdbx_strand_id
1 'polypeptide(L)'
;MARPPLLIGTHGRIRIYKLGPKRYRARTQFRDHDGVIRHVGRVGSSSAGAEQTSLAALRDRGRATRSGEISADSTIRELGVLWLSEIERAVSLCRRSPNTLALYRLRFDMCATGSDASGCGS
;
A
#
# COMPACT_ATOMS: atom_id res chain seq x y z
N MET A 1 11.31 26.88 11.74
CA MET A 1 10.08 26.04 11.66
C MET A 1 10.44 24.69 11.08
N ALA A 2 10.06 23.60 11.75
CA ALA A 2 10.23 22.26 11.20
C ALA A 2 9.28 22.09 10.00
N ARG A 3 9.81 21.60 8.88
CA ARG A 3 8.99 21.32 7.70
C ARG A 3 8.13 20.09 8.00
N PRO A 4 6.79 20.16 7.88
CA PRO A 4 5.94 18.99 8.06
C PRO A 4 6.40 17.85 7.15
N PRO A 5 6.46 16.60 7.65
CA PRO A 5 6.84 15.46 6.82
C PRO A 5 5.80 15.26 5.71
N LEU A 6 6.24 14.70 4.58
CA LEU A 6 5.35 14.35 3.48
C LEU A 6 4.32 13.31 3.97
N LEU A 7 3.03 13.52 3.70
CA LEU A 7 1.98 12.57 4.08
C LEU A 7 2.13 11.28 3.27
N ILE A 8 1.72 10.15 3.86
CA ILE A 8 1.78 8.84 3.19
C ILE A 8 0.90 8.85 1.93
N GLY A 9 1.37 8.22 0.85
CA GLY A 9 0.67 8.19 -0.43
C GLY A 9 0.62 9.54 -1.17
N THR A 10 1.32 10.57 -0.69
CA THR A 10 1.36 11.89 -1.35
C THR A 10 2.70 12.17 -2.01
N HIS A 11 2.68 13.05 -3.01
CA HIS A 11 3.88 13.55 -3.67
C HIS A 11 4.16 14.99 -3.25
N GLY A 12 5.44 15.33 -3.15
CA GLY A 12 5.87 16.71 -2.99
C GLY A 12 5.69 17.51 -4.28
N ARG A 13 6.09 18.79 -4.23
CA ARG A 13 6.08 19.68 -5.41
C ARG A 13 6.86 19.05 -6.58
N ILE A 14 6.20 18.93 -7.72
CA ILE A 14 6.82 18.47 -8.97
C ILE A 14 7.71 19.59 -9.51
N ARG A 15 8.98 19.27 -9.74
CA ARG A 15 9.95 20.18 -10.37
C ARG A 15 10.21 19.73 -11.79
N ILE A 16 10.10 20.64 -12.74
CA ILE A 16 10.29 20.37 -14.15
C ILE A 16 11.62 21.01 -14.59
N TYR A 17 12.45 20.21 -15.26
CA TYR A 17 13.75 20.61 -15.77
C TYR A 17 13.76 20.44 -17.29
N LYS A 18 14.12 21.49 -18.04
CA LYS A 18 14.32 21.39 -19.48
C LYS A 18 15.67 20.72 -19.74
N LEU A 19 15.66 19.55 -20.39
CA LEU A 19 16.87 18.79 -20.73
C LEU A 19 17.36 19.08 -22.16
N GLY A 20 16.48 19.57 -23.04
CA GLY A 20 16.81 19.83 -24.44
C GLY A 20 15.60 20.26 -25.26
N PRO A 21 15.74 20.40 -26.59
CA PRO A 21 14.62 20.67 -27.47
C PRO A 21 13.58 19.55 -27.36
N LYS A 22 12.32 19.94 -27.07
CA LYS A 22 11.20 19.01 -26.84
C LYS A 22 11.51 17.90 -25.82
N ARG A 23 12.31 18.18 -24.78
CA ARG A 23 12.63 17.20 -23.73
C ARG A 23 12.62 17.84 -22.35
N TYR A 24 11.69 17.42 -21.52
CA TYR A 24 11.48 17.94 -20.16
C TYR A 24 11.45 16.78 -19.17
N ARG A 25 12.10 16.95 -18.02
CA ARG A 25 12.12 15.97 -16.92
C ARG A 25 11.34 16.53 -15.75
N ALA A 26 10.25 15.88 -15.40
CA ALA A 26 9.57 16.08 -14.13
C ALA A 26 10.21 15.19 -13.06
N ARG A 27 10.53 15.75 -11.89
CA ARG A 27 11.04 15.03 -10.72
C ARG A 27 10.25 15.43 -9.48
N THR A 28 9.85 14.45 -8.68
CA THR A 28 9.24 14.66 -7.37
C THR A 28 9.65 13.57 -6.38
N GLN A 29 9.36 13.82 -5.10
CA GLN A 29 9.47 12.85 -4.03
C GLN A 29 8.07 12.31 -3.74
N PHE A 30 7.95 11.00 -3.57
CA PHE A 30 6.71 10.32 -3.23
C PHE A 30 6.95 9.49 -1.96
N ARG A 31 6.08 9.62 -0.97
CA ARG A 31 6.10 8.74 0.19
C ARG A 31 5.24 7.53 -0.11
N ASP A 32 5.90 6.42 -0.44
CA ASP A 32 5.22 5.15 -0.63
C ASP A 32 4.52 4.71 0.67
N HIS A 33 3.55 3.80 0.55
CA HIS A 33 2.78 3.36 1.72
C HIS A 33 3.58 2.48 2.69
N ASP A 34 4.77 2.02 2.28
CA ASP A 34 5.78 1.43 3.16
C ASP A 34 6.42 2.48 4.09
N GLY A 35 6.04 3.76 3.97
CA GLY A 35 6.61 4.89 4.71
C GLY A 35 7.91 5.44 4.12
N VAL A 36 8.47 4.76 3.10
CA VAL A 36 9.75 5.13 2.45
C VAL A 36 9.53 6.23 1.41
N ILE A 37 10.40 7.24 1.42
CA ILE A 37 10.39 8.31 0.42
C ILE A 37 11.24 7.90 -0.78
N ARG A 38 10.62 7.84 -1.96
CA ARG A 38 11.31 7.52 -3.22
C ARG A 38 11.22 8.69 -4.20
N HIS A 39 12.26 8.83 -5.02
CA HIS A 39 12.27 9.81 -6.09
C HIS A 39 11.59 9.25 -7.34
N VAL A 40 10.58 9.97 -7.85
CA VAL A 40 9.90 9.64 -9.09
C VAL A 40 10.28 10.66 -10.13
N GLY A 41 10.88 10.18 -11.23
CA GLY A 41 11.25 11.00 -12.37
C GLY A 41 10.60 10.48 -13.65
N ARG A 42 10.02 11.37 -14.45
CA ARG A 42 9.50 11.06 -15.78
C ARG A 42 9.94 12.12 -16.78
N VAL A 43 10.05 11.72 -18.04
CA VAL A 43 10.45 12.61 -19.14
C VAL A 43 9.28 12.72 -20.11
N GLY A 44 9.05 13.91 -20.63
CA GLY A 44 8.03 14.19 -21.63
C GLY A 44 8.54 15.14 -22.72
N SER A 45 7.77 15.25 -23.80
CA SER A 45 8.11 16.09 -24.96
C SER A 45 7.80 17.58 -24.74
N SER A 46 6.96 17.89 -23.76
CA SER A 46 6.61 19.24 -23.32
C SER A 46 6.64 19.32 -21.78
N SER A 47 6.65 20.54 -21.23
CA SER A 47 6.59 20.75 -19.78
C SER A 47 5.33 20.10 -19.18
N ALA A 48 4.17 20.40 -19.75
CA ALA A 48 2.89 19.83 -19.34
C ALA A 48 2.83 18.31 -19.54
N GLY A 49 3.39 17.80 -20.65
CA GLY A 49 3.46 16.36 -20.91
C GLY A 49 4.30 15.63 -19.87
N ALA A 50 5.47 16.19 -19.51
CA ALA A 50 6.32 15.60 -18.48
C ALA A 50 5.63 15.59 -17.10
N GLU A 51 4.88 16.64 -16.77
CA GLU A 51 4.09 16.72 -15.54
C GLU A 51 2.96 15.68 -15.52
N GLN A 52 2.16 15.60 -16.58
CA GLN A 52 1.05 14.66 -16.69
C GLN A 52 1.52 13.20 -16.66
N THR A 53 2.62 12.86 -17.34
CA THR A 53 3.24 11.54 -17.25
C THR A 53 3.75 11.24 -15.84
N SER A 54 4.27 12.25 -15.13
CA SER A 54 4.68 12.07 -13.73
C SER A 54 3.48 11.82 -12.82
N LEU A 55 2.37 12.56 -12.99
CA LEU A 55 1.14 12.38 -12.22
C LEU A 55 0.52 11.00 -12.46
N ALA A 56 0.47 10.54 -13.72
CA ALA A 56 0.01 9.20 -14.06
C ALA A 56 0.86 8.13 -13.35
N ALA A 57 2.19 8.25 -13.40
CA ALA A 57 3.09 7.32 -12.73
C ALA A 57 2.90 7.28 -11.21
N LEU A 58 2.60 8.42 -10.57
CA LEU A 58 2.29 8.48 -9.15
C LEU A 58 0.95 7.81 -8.83
N ARG A 59 -0.07 8.03 -9.65
CA ARG A 59 -1.39 7.40 -9.51
C ARG A 59 -1.30 5.88 -9.61
N ASP A 60 -0.60 5.39 -10.63
CA ASP A 60 -0.50 3.96 -10.88
C ASP A 60 0.31 3.25 -9.77
N ARG A 61 1.34 3.91 -9.24
CA ARG A 61 2.06 3.45 -8.05
C ARG A 61 1.17 3.38 -6.81
N GLY A 62 0.29 4.37 -6.63
CA GLY A 62 -0.70 4.34 -5.55
C GLY A 62 -1.72 3.20 -5.67
N ARG A 63 -2.00 2.71 -6.89
CA ARG A 63 -2.86 1.54 -7.14
C ARG A 63 -2.13 0.23 -6.93
N ALA A 64 -0.88 0.11 -7.38
CA ALA A 64 -0.09 -1.11 -7.26
C ALA A 64 0.11 -1.52 -5.79
N THR A 65 0.38 -0.58 -4.90
CA THR A 65 0.50 -0.85 -3.46
C THR A 65 -0.82 -1.29 -2.80
N ARG A 66 -1.99 -1.00 -3.41
CA ARG A 66 -3.29 -1.45 -2.87
C ARG A 66 -3.62 -2.90 -3.22
N SER A 67 -2.99 -3.46 -4.25
CA SER A 67 -3.25 -4.83 -4.70
C SER A 67 -2.21 -5.79 -4.11
N GLY A 68 -2.50 -6.34 -2.94
CA GLY A 68 -1.79 -7.53 -2.39
C GLY A 68 -0.57 -7.24 -1.51
N GLU A 69 -0.16 -5.99 -1.33
CA GLU A 69 0.90 -5.61 -0.38
C GLU A 69 0.28 -5.08 0.92
N ILE A 70 0.72 -5.61 2.05
CA ILE A 70 0.39 -5.09 3.39
C ILE A 70 0.93 -3.66 3.47
N SER A 71 0.05 -2.69 3.69
CA SER A 71 0.38 -1.27 3.77
C SER A 71 0.14 -0.76 5.19
N ALA A 72 0.72 0.39 5.54
CA ALA A 72 0.44 1.06 6.82
C ALA A 72 -1.03 1.47 7.00
N ASP A 73 -1.78 1.64 5.90
CA ASP A 73 -3.22 1.94 5.92
C ASP A 73 -4.11 0.68 5.96
N SER A 74 -3.52 -0.52 5.91
CA SER A 74 -4.28 -1.77 5.95
C SER A 74 -4.98 -1.95 7.30
N THR A 75 -6.25 -2.29 7.26
CA THR A 75 -7.02 -2.59 8.47
C THR A 75 -6.60 -3.93 9.07
N ILE A 76 -6.75 -4.08 10.39
CA ILE A 76 -6.52 -5.37 11.09
C ILE A 76 -7.37 -6.50 10.46
N ARG A 77 -8.56 -6.16 9.95
CA ARG A 77 -9.44 -7.09 9.23
C ARG A 77 -8.80 -7.57 7.93
N GLU A 78 -8.31 -6.67 7.09
CA GLU A 78 -7.64 -7.04 5.83
C GLU A 78 -6.40 -7.91 6.08
N LEU A 79 -5.61 -7.55 7.11
CA LEU A 79 -4.44 -8.34 7.51
C LEU A 79 -4.82 -9.74 7.99
N GLY A 80 -5.89 -9.86 8.78
CA GLY A 80 -6.36 -11.16 9.24
C GLY A 80 -6.89 -12.04 8.11
N VAL A 81 -7.57 -11.48 7.11
CA VAL A 81 -8.00 -12.21 5.91
C VAL A 81 -6.79 -12.73 5.13
N LEU A 82 -5.77 -11.88 4.91
CA LEU A 82 -4.55 -12.28 4.22
C LEU A 82 -3.82 -13.40 4.98
N TRP A 83 -3.67 -13.25 6.29
CA TRP A 83 -3.05 -14.28 7.13
C TRP A 83 -3.83 -15.61 7.11
N LEU A 84 -5.17 -15.57 7.17
CA LEU A 84 -5.99 -16.78 7.06
C LEU A 84 -5.80 -17.48 5.70
N SER A 85 -5.59 -16.73 4.62
CA SER A 85 -5.29 -17.29 3.29
C SER A 85 -3.93 -18.01 3.25
N GLU A 86 -2.93 -17.52 4.00
CA GLU A 86 -1.64 -18.20 4.15
C GLU A 86 -1.79 -19.51 4.95
N ILE A 87 -2.61 -19.50 6.00
CA ILE A 87 -2.92 -20.72 6.78
C ILE A 87 -3.67 -21.73 5.92
N GLU A 88 -4.64 -21.30 5.11
CA GLU A 88 -5.36 -22.16 4.17
C GLU A 88 -4.41 -22.79 3.14
N ARG A 89 -3.47 -22.01 2.61
CA ARG A 89 -2.40 -22.52 1.75
C ARG A 89 -1.48 -23.50 2.48
N ALA A 90 -1.21 -23.30 3.76
CA ALA A 90 -0.43 -24.26 4.56
C ALA A 90 -1.20 -25.57 4.79
N VAL A 91 -2.52 -25.51 4.98
CA VAL A 91 -3.39 -26.69 5.09
C VAL A 91 -3.47 -27.45 3.77
N SER A 92 -3.62 -26.77 2.63
CA SER A 92 -3.67 -27.43 1.31
C SER A 92 -2.35 -28.13 0.95
N LEU A 93 -1.23 -27.66 1.50
CA LEU A 93 0.09 -28.28 1.38
C LEU A 93 0.37 -29.31 2.50
N CYS A 94 -0.63 -29.69 3.30
CA CYS A 94 -0.52 -30.61 4.43
C CYS A 94 0.52 -30.20 5.50
N ARG A 95 0.89 -28.91 5.57
CA ARG A 95 1.83 -28.36 6.57
C ARG A 95 1.15 -27.86 7.84
N ARG A 96 -0.19 -27.87 7.87
CA ARG A 96 -1.01 -27.47 9.02
C ARG A 96 -2.32 -28.26 9.04
N SER A 97 -2.86 -28.51 10.24
CA SER A 97 -4.13 -29.21 10.42
C SER A 97 -5.31 -28.37 9.92
N PRO A 98 -6.31 -28.98 9.24
CA PRO A 98 -7.55 -28.30 8.88
C PRO A 98 -8.31 -27.73 10.09
N ASN A 99 -8.21 -28.40 11.25
CA ASN A 99 -8.86 -27.96 12.48
C ASN A 99 -8.27 -26.63 12.99
N THR A 100 -6.97 -26.41 12.78
CA THR A 100 -6.31 -25.14 13.13
C THR A 100 -6.88 -23.98 12.30
N LEU A 101 -7.10 -24.17 11.00
CA LEU A 101 -7.72 -23.15 10.15
C LEU A 101 -9.16 -22.86 10.58
N ALA A 102 -9.94 -23.89 10.90
CA ALA A 102 -11.33 -23.74 11.35
C ALA A 102 -11.44 -22.91 12.64
N LEU A 103 -10.59 -23.20 13.64
CA LEU A 103 -10.54 -22.45 14.89
C LEU A 103 -10.13 -20.98 14.68
N TYR A 104 -9.13 -20.74 13.82
CA TYR A 104 -8.67 -19.40 13.52
C TYR A 104 -9.71 -18.57 12.76
N ARG A 105 -10.40 -19.17 11.78
CA ARG A 105 -11.52 -18.52 11.08
C ARG A 105 -12.63 -18.16 12.04
N LEU A 106 -13.07 -19.10 12.87
CA LEU A 106 -14.14 -18.88 13.86
C LEU A 106 -13.81 -17.73 14.82
N ARG A 107 -12.57 -17.70 15.35
CA ARG A 107 -12.14 -16.61 16.24
C ARG A 107 -12.05 -15.28 15.50
N PHE A 108 -11.53 -15.27 14.28
CA PHE A 108 -11.41 -14.07 13.47
C PHE A 108 -12.79 -13.47 13.14
N ASP A 109 -13.75 -14.30 12.73
CA ASP A 109 -15.11 -13.88 12.40
C ASP A 109 -15.84 -13.31 13.63
N MET A 110 -15.66 -13.92 14.80
CA MET A 110 -16.21 -13.39 16.06
C MET A 110 -15.70 -11.96 16.34
N CYS A 111 -14.39 -11.73 16.21
CA CYS A 111 -13.81 -10.40 16.40
C CYS A 111 -14.18 -9.42 15.27
N ALA A 112 -14.35 -9.92 14.03
CA ALA A 112 -14.58 -9.10 12.84
C ALA A 112 -16.04 -8.70 12.63
N THR A 113 -16.98 -9.29 13.38
CA THR A 113 -18.42 -8.99 13.33
C THR A 113 -18.88 -8.13 14.52
N GLY A 114 -17.97 -7.80 15.44
CA GLY A 114 -18.25 -6.88 16.55
C GLY A 114 -19.24 -7.41 17.58
N SER A 115 -19.40 -8.73 17.72
CA SER A 115 -20.12 -9.29 18.86
C SER A 115 -19.24 -9.13 20.09
N ASP A 116 -19.63 -8.22 20.96
CA ASP A 116 -18.97 -7.82 22.21
C ASP A 116 -18.03 -8.88 22.81
N ALA A 117 -16.77 -8.47 22.99
CA ALA A 117 -15.73 -9.18 23.72
C ALA A 117 -15.99 -9.19 25.24
N SER A 118 -17.22 -9.50 25.66
CA SER A 118 -17.62 -9.74 27.04
C SER A 118 -17.54 -11.24 27.33
N GLY A 119 -16.34 -11.80 27.28
CA GLY A 119 -16.19 -13.25 27.52
C GLY A 119 -14.85 -13.84 27.08
N CYS A 120 -13.73 -13.25 27.48
CA CYS A 120 -12.45 -13.96 27.47
C CYS A 120 -11.71 -13.64 28.76
N GLY A 121 -11.99 -14.43 29.79
CA GLY A 121 -11.35 -14.35 31.09
C GLY A 121 -11.93 -15.38 32.03
N SER A 122 -11.58 -16.65 31.82
CA SER A 122 -11.29 -17.69 32.84
C SER A 122 -11.01 -19.00 32.12
#